data_AF-A0A554L8G1-F1
#
_entry.id   AF-A0A554L8G1-F1
#
_cell.length_a   1.000
_cell.length_b   1.000
_cell.length_c   1.000
_cell.angle_alpha   90.00
_cell.angle_beta   90.00
_cell.angle_gamma   90.00
#
_symmetry.space_group_name_H-M   'P 1'
#
loop_
_entity.id
_entity.type
_entity.pdbx_description
1 polymer ?
#
loop_
_entity_poly.entity_id
_entity_poly.type
_entity_poly.pdbx_seq_one_letter_code
_entity_poly.pdbx_strand_id
1 'polypeptide(L)'
;MYDGGRPREKGTDVKIAVELVVDAVDNKYDTAIVISSDTDLIPALEYVRKNKKKKVEYVGFSNAPSFGMQKNADISRLLLLADLDNFQIV
;
A
#
# COMPACT_ATOMS: atom_id res chain seq x y z
N MET A 1 -7.19 7.73 24.60
CA MET A 1 -8.36 7.01 25.14
C MET A 1 -8.30 5.59 24.61
N TYR A 2 -8.21 4.61 25.52
CA TYR A 2 -8.05 3.19 25.24
C TYR A 2 -9.43 2.54 25.24
N ASP A 3 -9.69 1.69 24.25
CA ASP A 3 -10.94 0.98 24.07
C ASP A 3 -10.63 -0.54 24.14
N GLY A 4 -11.04 -1.19 25.22
CA GLY A 4 -11.31 -2.63 25.23
C GLY A 4 -10.17 -3.65 25.19
N GLY A 5 -8.94 -3.34 25.65
CA GLY A 5 -7.94 -4.36 26.03
C GLY A 5 -7.41 -5.29 24.93
N ARG A 6 -7.77 -5.06 23.65
CA ARG A 6 -7.17 -5.74 22.49
C ARG A 6 -6.08 -4.84 21.92
N PRO A 7 -4.88 -5.35 21.61
CA PRO A 7 -3.91 -4.59 20.82
C PRO A 7 -4.52 -4.32 19.45
N ARG A 8 -5.03 -3.10 19.24
CA ARG A 8 -5.31 -2.58 17.91
C ARG A 8 -4.04 -1.88 17.46
N GLU A 9 -3.51 -2.26 16.29
CA GLU A 9 -2.58 -1.39 15.59
C GLU A 9 -3.25 -0.03 15.42
N LYS A 10 -2.61 1.02 15.93
CA LYS A 10 -3.12 2.37 15.86
C LYS A 10 -2.04 3.23 15.21
N GLY A 11 -2.34 3.76 14.03
CA GLY A 11 -1.48 4.70 13.31
C GLY A 11 -0.55 4.10 12.26
N THR A 12 -0.62 2.79 11.99
CA THR A 12 0.18 2.15 10.92
C THR A 12 -0.19 2.74 9.55
N ASP A 13 -1.49 2.88 9.25
CA ASP A 13 -1.96 3.42 7.95
C ASP A 13 -1.57 4.88 7.77
N VAL A 14 -1.63 5.66 8.86
CA VAL A 14 -1.20 7.07 8.89
C VAL A 14 0.30 7.16 8.63
N LYS A 15 1.10 6.31 9.27
CA LYS A 15 2.55 6.31 9.08
C LYS A 15 2.91 6.00 7.62
N ILE A 16 2.31 4.96 7.03
CA ILE A 16 2.53 4.59 5.62
C ILE A 16 2.17 5.75 4.69
N ALA A 17 1.00 6.37 4.87
CA ALA A 17 0.56 7.50 4.06
C ALA A 17 1.52 8.70 4.16
N VAL A 18 1.99 9.02 5.36
CA VAL A 18 2.93 10.12 5.61
C VAL A 18 4.29 9.84 4.98
N GLU A 19 4.88 8.66 5.21
CA GLU A 19 6.18 8.30 4.65
C GLU A 19 6.13 8.27 3.12
N LEU A 20 5.07 7.69 2.53
CA LEU A 20 4.86 7.68 1.08
C LEU A 20 4.90 9.11 0.51
N VAL A 21 4.18 10.06 1.14
CA VAL A 21 4.12 11.44 0.65
C VAL A 21 5.42 12.19 0.89
N VAL A 22 6.01 12.10 2.09
CA VAL A 22 7.25 12.80 2.45
C VAL A 22 8.40 12.33 1.57
N ASP A 23 8.55 11.03 1.37
CA ASP A 23 9.62 10.49 0.53
C ASP A 23 9.41 10.81 -0.95
N ALA A 24 8.17 10.98 -1.41
CA ALA A 24 7.88 11.49 -2.75
C ALA A 24 8.29 12.97 -2.90
N VAL A 25 8.03 13.78 -1.87
CA VAL A 25 8.39 15.21 -1.82
C VAL A 25 9.91 15.37 -1.82
N ASP A 26 10.60 14.58 -0.99
CA ASP A 26 12.05 14.56 -0.86
C ASP A 26 12.75 13.83 -2.02
N ASN A 27 11.99 13.31 -2.98
CA ASN A 27 12.48 12.61 -4.15
C ASN A 27 13.35 11.37 -3.81
N LYS A 28 13.02 10.65 -2.74
CA LYS A 28 13.78 9.47 -2.27
C LYS A 28 13.48 8.17 -3.03
N TYR A 29 12.44 8.17 -3.85
CA TYR A 29 12.09 7.03 -4.70
C TYR A 29 11.48 7.49 -6.03
N ASP A 30 11.55 6.64 -7.05
CA ASP A 30 10.89 6.85 -8.35
C ASP A 30 9.59 6.05 -8.48
N THR A 31 9.58 4.85 -7.89
CA THR A 31 8.43 3.93 -7.86
C THR A 31 8.15 3.49 -6.43
N ALA A 32 6.90 3.64 -5.98
CA ALA A 32 6.42 3.09 -4.72
C ALA A 32 5.73 1.74 -4.98
N ILE A 33 6.15 0.69 -4.25
CA ILE A 33 5.47 -0.61 -4.24
C ILE A 33 4.64 -0.68 -2.97
N VAL A 34 3.32 -0.63 -3.12
CA VAL A 34 2.38 -0.55 -2.01
C VAL A 34 1.69 -1.90 -1.84
N ILE A 35 2.11 -2.62 -0.80
CA ILE A 35 1.58 -3.93 -0.43
C ILE A 35 0.49 -3.76 0.63
N SER A 36 -0.65 -3.22 0.20
CA SER A 36 -1.83 -3.04 1.07
C SER A 36 -3.08 -2.86 0.23
N SER A 37 -4.17 -3.53 0.61
CA SER A 37 -5.50 -3.36 0.01
C SER A 37 -6.33 -2.27 0.69
N ASP A 38 -5.77 -1.54 1.66
CA ASP A 38 -6.46 -0.48 2.39
C ASP A 38 -6.68 0.75 1.50
N THR A 39 -7.96 1.08 1.28
CA THR A 39 -8.39 2.19 0.44
C THR A 39 -8.15 3.56 1.08
N ASP A 40 -7.89 3.63 2.39
CA ASP A 40 -7.59 4.90 3.07
C ASP A 40 -6.24 5.50 2.60
N LEU A 41 -5.39 4.69 1.94
CA LEU A 41 -4.15 5.16 1.31
C LEU A 41 -4.36 5.86 -0.04
N ILE A 42 -5.55 5.77 -0.65
CA ILE A 42 -5.83 6.33 -1.99
C ILE A 42 -5.47 7.83 -2.10
N PRO A 43 -5.83 8.72 -1.14
CA PRO A 43 -5.46 10.13 -1.23
C PRO A 43 -3.94 10.35 -1.31
N ALA A 44 -3.15 9.54 -0.60
CA ALA A 44 -1.70 9.59 -0.66
C ALA A 44 -1.17 9.10 -2.01
N LEU A 45 -1.70 7.99 -2.54
CA LEU A 45 -1.36 7.47 -3.87
C LEU A 45 -1.66 8.49 -4.98
N GLU A 46 -2.83 9.13 -4.92
CA GLU A 46 -3.21 10.14 -5.89
C GLU A 46 -2.26 11.34 -5.85
N TYR A 47 -1.89 11.82 -4.66
CA TYR A 47 -0.93 12.91 -4.53
C TYR A 47 0.43 12.55 -5.13
N VAL A 48 0.99 11.39 -4.78
CA VAL A 48 2.34 11.04 -5.26
C VAL A 48 2.36 10.79 -6.78
N ARG A 49 1.30 10.20 -7.34
CA ARG A 49 1.19 10.00 -8.81
C ARG A 49 0.92 11.29 -9.55
N LYS A 50 -0.10 12.04 -9.15
CA LYS A 50 -0.58 13.20 -9.93
C LYS A 50 0.29 14.42 -9.68
N ASN A 51 0.72 14.68 -8.45
CA ASN A 51 1.45 15.89 -8.06
C ASN A 51 2.96 15.69 -8.08
N LYS A 52 3.46 14.53 -7.63
CA LYS A 52 4.90 14.24 -7.59
C LYS A 52 5.41 13.38 -8.75
N LYS A 53 4.51 12.97 -9.66
CA LYS A 53 4.81 12.19 -10.87
C LYS A 53 5.58 10.90 -10.57
N LYS A 54 5.36 10.31 -9.39
CA LYS A 54 5.91 9.01 -8.99
C LYS A 54 5.08 7.88 -9.59
N LYS A 55 5.73 6.76 -9.88
CA LYS A 55 5.02 5.53 -10.25
C LYS A 55 4.54 4.81 -9.00
N VAL A 56 3.38 4.18 -9.08
CA VAL A 56 2.83 3.35 -8.00
C VAL A 56 2.49 1.97 -8.52
N GLU A 57 3.05 0.94 -7.89
CA GLU A 57 2.67 -0.46 -8.07
C GLU A 57 1.86 -0.90 -6.86
N TYR A 58 0.62 -1.31 -7.08
CA TYR A 58 -0.20 -1.96 -6.07
C TYR A 58 0.07 -3.46 -6.08
N VAL A 59 0.31 -4.02 -4.89
CA VAL A 59 0.42 -5.46 -4.67
C VAL A 59 -0.67 -5.90 -3.69
N GLY A 60 -1.54 -6.80 -4.15
CA GLY A 60 -2.61 -7.38 -3.33
C GLY A 60 -2.64 -8.90 -3.41
N PHE A 61 -3.48 -9.55 -2.60
CA PHE A 61 -3.74 -10.99 -2.73
C PHE A 61 -4.85 -11.26 -3.74
N SER A 62 -4.69 -12.30 -4.56
CA SER A 62 -5.62 -12.64 -5.63
C SER A 62 -7.01 -13.05 -5.16
N ASN A 63 -7.14 -13.52 -3.92
CA ASN A 63 -8.41 -13.93 -3.32
C ASN A 63 -9.30 -12.75 -2.90
N ALA A 64 -8.73 -11.57 -2.68
CA ALA A 64 -9.44 -10.36 -2.24
C ALA A 64 -8.74 -9.08 -2.70
N PRO A 65 -8.66 -8.82 -4.03
CA PRO A 65 -8.01 -7.63 -4.54
C PRO A 65 -8.87 -6.37 -4.32
N SER A 66 -8.23 -5.25 -4.00
CA SER A 66 -8.92 -3.97 -3.87
C SER A 66 -9.03 -3.26 -5.21
N PHE A 67 -10.23 -3.24 -5.81
CA PHE A 67 -10.47 -2.50 -7.05
C PHE A 67 -10.21 -1.00 -6.93
N GLY A 68 -10.42 -0.42 -5.74
CA GLY A 68 -10.09 0.98 -5.47
C GLY A 68 -8.59 1.24 -5.60
N MET A 69 -7.76 0.37 -5.02
CA MET A 69 -6.30 0.47 -5.13
C MET A 69 -5.82 0.24 -6.57
N GLN A 70 -6.36 -0.76 -7.26
CA GLN A 70 -6.00 -1.06 -8.65
C GLN A 70 -6.24 0.13 -9.59
N LYS A 71 -7.36 0.84 -9.43
CA LYS A 71 -7.67 2.03 -10.23
C LYS A 71 -6.73 3.21 -9.94
N ASN A 72 -6.15 3.25 -8.73
CA ASN A 72 -5.30 4.34 -8.27
C ASN A 72 -3.80 4.00 -8.33
N ALA A 73 -3.41 2.88 -8.92
CA ALA A 73 -2.03 2.52 -9.23
C ALA A 73 -1.72 2.60 -10.74
N ASP A 74 -0.44 2.62 -11.10
CA ASP A 74 0.03 2.48 -12.48
C ASP A 74 0.17 1.01 -12.88
N ILE A 75 0.59 0.18 -11.93
CA ILE A 75 0.76 -1.27 -12.09
C ILE A 75 -0.02 -1.96 -10.98
N SER A 76 -0.68 -3.06 -11.30
CA SER A 76 -1.35 -3.93 -10.35
C SER A 76 -0.78 -5.33 -10.45
N ARG A 77 -0.31 -5.86 -9.33
CA ARG A 77 0.19 -7.24 -9.19
C ARG A 77 -0.61 -7.95 -8.12
N LEU A 78 -1.08 -9.15 -8.42
CA LEU A 78 -1.78 -10.00 -7.46
C LEU A 78 -0.91 -11.19 -7.10
N LEU A 79 -0.65 -11.38 -5.80
CA LEU A 79 0.01 -12.54 -5.24
C LEU A 79 -0.97 -13.72 -5.27
N LEU A 80 -0.57 -14.77 -5.99
CA LEU A 80 -1.25 -16.06 -6.05
C LEU A 80 -0.77 -16.95 -4.90
N LEU A 81 -1.55 -17.97 -4.56
CA LEU A 81 -1.11 -18.99 -3.59
C LEU A 81 0.20 -19.67 -4.05
N ALA A 82 0.32 -19.96 -5.35
CA ALA A 82 1.53 -20.53 -5.94
C ALA A 82 2.79 -19.65 -5.75
N ASP A 83 2.63 -18.32 -5.63
CA ASP A 83 3.76 -17.41 -5.37
C ASP A 83 4.26 -17.54 -3.93
N LEU A 84 3.44 -18.08 -3.02
CA LEU A 84 3.74 -18.24 -1.59
C LEU A 84 4.29 -19.62 -1.23
N ASP A 85 4.18 -20.61 -2.13
CA ASP A 85 4.57 -22.00 -1.86
C ASP A 85 6.04 -22.13 -1.42
N ASN A 86 6.94 -21.32 -1.99
CA ASN A 86 8.37 -21.32 -1.64
C ASN A 86 8.68 -20.64 -0.29
N PHE A 87 7.71 -20.00 0.35
CA PHE A 87 7.88 -19.20 1.57
C PHE A 87 7.13 -19.79 2.78
N GLN A 88 6.58 -21.00 2.66
CA GLN A 88 5.97 -21.70 3.78
C GLN A 88 7.06 -22.21 4.72
N ILE A 89 7.03 -21.76 5.97
CA ILE A 89 7.90 -22.30 7.03
C ILE A 89 7.30 -23.64 7.44
N VAL A 90 8.01 -24.73 7.11
CA VAL A 90 7.72 -26.10 7.55
C VAL A 90 8.25 -26.31 8.96
#